data_AF-A0A956F774-F1
#
_entry.id   AF-A0A956F774-F1
#
_cell.length_a   1.000
_cell.length_b   1.000
_cell.length_c   1.000
_cell.angle_alpha   90.00
_cell.angle_beta   90.00
_cell.angle_gamma   90.00
#
_symmetry.space_group_name_H-M   'P 1'
#
loop_
_entity.id
_entity.type
_entity.pdbx_description
1 polymer ?
#
loop_
_entity_poly.entity_id
_entity_poly.type
_entity_poly.pdbx_seq_one_letter_code
_entity_poly.pdbx_strand_id
1 'polypeptide(L)'
;EALRAHDRGGVEPLEISLDQFREALTRENRTLKRALTDPRIFSGIGNAYSDEILFHAQLSPVQSTGLLKPEQIEELYGAVRSTLELWTQRLRDEVGDGFPEKVTAFRKEMAVHGRYKEPCPVCGTAVQRIRHADNEVNYCPRCQTAGKLLADRSLSRLLKADWPRSIDELEDRQEEIAKQREPAPPKPPPPKPAPPKTRARASSRTQAAAGGSTKVPKKVAKKATTRPAKKAAQKPGPA
;
A
#
# COMPACT_ATOMS: atom_id res chain seq x y z
N GLU A 1 24.35 1.87 -32.68
CA GLU A 1 23.87 0.58 -33.23
C GLU A 1 23.15 -0.26 -32.18
N ALA A 2 23.76 -0.57 -31.02
CA ALA A 2 23.12 -1.36 -29.94
C ALA A 2 21.82 -0.75 -29.34
N LEU A 3 21.71 0.58 -29.23
CA LEU A 3 20.50 1.24 -28.70
C LEU A 3 19.26 1.04 -29.59
N ARG A 4 19.43 0.91 -30.92
CA ARG A 4 18.31 0.68 -31.84
C ARG A 4 17.66 -0.69 -31.65
N ALA A 5 18.38 -1.67 -31.11
CA ALA A 5 17.81 -2.99 -30.82
C ALA A 5 16.82 -2.98 -29.64
N HIS A 6 16.85 -1.93 -28.80
CA HIS A 6 15.94 -1.75 -27.67
C HIS A 6 14.78 -0.80 -27.98
N ASP A 7 14.78 -0.17 -29.15
CA ASP A 7 13.68 0.67 -29.60
C ASP A 7 12.48 -0.21 -29.97
N ARG A 8 11.36 0.03 -29.28
CA ARG A 8 10.11 -0.71 -29.49
C ARG A 8 9.17 0.00 -30.47
N GLY A 9 9.58 1.15 -31.02
CA GLY A 9 8.82 1.91 -32.02
C GLY A 9 7.65 2.72 -31.46
N GLY A 10 7.57 2.89 -30.14
CA GLY A 10 6.61 3.80 -29.51
C GLY A 10 7.04 5.25 -29.69
N VAL A 11 6.06 6.16 -29.76
CA VAL A 11 6.34 7.60 -29.87
C VAL A 11 6.83 8.16 -28.54
N GLU A 12 7.70 9.17 -28.59
CA GLU A 12 8.16 9.91 -27.41
C GLU A 12 7.12 10.97 -27.00
N PRO A 13 6.40 10.80 -25.88
CA PRO A 13 5.24 11.64 -25.56
C PRO A 13 5.56 13.14 -25.39
N LEU A 14 6.79 13.49 -25.03
CA LEU A 14 7.20 14.89 -24.87
C LEU A 14 7.59 15.58 -26.19
N GLU A 15 7.76 14.83 -27.28
CA GLU A 15 8.26 15.33 -28.58
C GLU A 15 7.19 15.34 -29.69
N ILE A 16 5.99 14.84 -29.41
CA ILE A 16 4.89 14.75 -30.39
C ILE A 16 3.82 15.81 -30.16
N SER A 17 3.05 16.10 -31.22
CA SER A 17 1.85 16.95 -31.14
C SER A 17 0.65 16.22 -30.56
N LEU A 18 -0.41 16.97 -30.19
CA LEU A 18 -1.69 16.41 -29.75
C LEU A 18 -2.30 15.47 -30.81
N ASP A 19 -2.20 15.82 -32.10
CA ASP A 19 -2.77 14.99 -33.18
C ASP A 19 -2.00 13.66 -33.32
N GLN A 20 -0.66 13.70 -33.24
CA GLN A 20 0.17 12.49 -33.24
C GLN A 20 -0.09 11.62 -31.99
N PHE A 21 -0.26 12.25 -30.83
CA PHE A 21 -0.64 11.56 -29.60
C PHE A 21 -2.01 10.87 -29.73
N ARG A 22 -3.00 11.59 -30.28
CA ARG A 22 -4.33 11.05 -30.57
C ARG A 22 -4.23 9.84 -31.49
N GLU A 23 -3.55 9.98 -32.62
CA GLU A 23 -3.36 8.89 -33.59
C GLU A 23 -2.75 7.65 -32.93
N ALA A 24 -1.65 7.81 -32.18
CA ALA A 24 -0.99 6.72 -31.47
C ALA A 24 -1.93 6.06 -30.43
N LEU A 25 -2.65 6.85 -29.63
CA LEU A 25 -3.55 6.39 -28.58
C LEU A 25 -4.74 5.61 -29.13
N THR A 26 -5.31 6.05 -30.26
CA THR A 26 -6.53 5.47 -30.83
C THR A 26 -6.27 4.41 -31.89
N ARG A 27 -5.00 4.15 -32.26
CA ARG A 27 -4.62 3.14 -33.26
C ARG A 27 -5.19 1.74 -32.96
N GLU A 28 -5.28 1.40 -31.68
CA GLU A 28 -5.89 0.15 -31.22
C GLU A 28 -6.82 0.41 -30.04
N ASN A 29 -7.95 -0.30 -30.00
CA ASN A 29 -8.85 -0.20 -28.87
C ASN A 29 -8.32 -1.02 -27.68
N ARG A 30 -7.94 -0.32 -26.60
CA ARG A 30 -7.37 -0.88 -25.37
C ARG A 30 -7.89 -0.11 -24.16
N THR A 31 -7.62 -0.61 -22.96
CA THR A 31 -7.82 0.23 -21.77
C THR A 31 -6.74 1.30 -21.70
N LEU A 32 -7.04 2.48 -21.16
CA LEU A 32 -6.07 3.60 -21.07
C LEU A 32 -4.77 3.19 -20.40
N LYS A 33 -4.84 2.49 -19.26
CA LYS A 33 -3.66 1.99 -18.56
C LYS A 33 -2.79 1.13 -19.47
N ARG A 34 -3.39 0.20 -20.23
CA ARG A 34 -2.66 -0.70 -21.13
C ARG A 34 -2.09 0.01 -22.35
N ALA A 35 -2.77 1.04 -22.86
CA ALA A 35 -2.26 1.84 -23.96
C ALA A 35 -1.04 2.65 -23.52
N LEU A 36 -1.14 3.34 -22.37
CA LEU A 36 -0.06 4.14 -21.80
C LEU A 36 1.17 3.30 -21.47
N THR A 37 1.01 2.08 -20.94
CA THR A 37 2.15 1.23 -20.57
C THR A 37 2.69 0.36 -21.72
N ASP A 38 2.14 0.44 -22.94
CA ASP A 38 2.68 -0.32 -24.06
C ASP A 38 3.82 0.48 -24.71
N PRO A 39 5.08 0.03 -24.60
CA PRO A 39 6.22 0.74 -25.17
C PRO A 39 6.26 0.74 -26.70
N ARG A 40 5.37 0.01 -27.37
CA ARG A 40 5.16 0.08 -28.84
C ARG A 40 4.17 1.18 -29.23
N ILE A 41 3.51 1.80 -28.24
CA ILE A 41 2.62 2.94 -28.40
C ILE A 41 3.34 4.17 -27.85
N PHE A 42 3.67 4.18 -26.56
CA PHE A 42 4.34 5.30 -25.89
C PHE A 42 5.64 4.86 -25.24
N SER A 43 6.74 5.49 -25.60
CA SER A 43 8.03 5.28 -24.95
C SER A 43 8.03 5.86 -23.52
N GLY A 44 8.79 5.25 -22.61
CA GLY A 44 9.08 5.80 -21.29
C GLY A 44 7.96 5.75 -20.23
N ILE A 45 6.70 5.48 -20.61
CA ILE A 45 5.59 5.45 -19.64
C ILE A 45 5.48 4.08 -18.97
N GLY A 46 5.98 3.99 -17.74
CA GLY A 46 5.92 2.79 -16.89
C GLY A 46 4.65 2.69 -16.03
N ASN A 47 4.59 1.65 -15.18
CA ASN A 47 3.45 1.41 -14.30
C ASN A 47 3.19 2.56 -13.31
N ALA A 48 4.25 3.15 -12.74
CA ALA A 48 4.12 4.26 -11.81
C ALA A 48 3.52 5.50 -12.49
N TYR A 49 4.17 5.98 -13.54
CA TYR A 49 3.73 7.20 -14.22
C TYR A 49 2.35 7.07 -14.86
N SER A 50 1.98 5.91 -15.37
CA SER A 50 0.63 5.73 -15.90
C SER A 50 -0.47 5.80 -14.82
N ASP A 51 -0.22 5.40 -13.57
CA ASP A 51 -1.18 5.65 -12.47
C ASP A 51 -1.33 7.16 -12.22
N GLU A 52 -0.19 7.87 -12.11
CA GLU A 52 -0.15 9.30 -11.84
C GLU A 52 -0.77 10.14 -12.97
N ILE A 53 -0.47 9.80 -14.23
CA ILE A 53 -1.01 10.46 -15.42
C ILE A 53 -2.54 10.32 -15.44
N LEU A 54 -3.05 9.11 -15.19
CA LEU A 54 -4.50 8.87 -15.20
C LEU A 54 -5.20 9.53 -14.03
N PHE A 55 -4.53 9.64 -12.88
CA PHE A 55 -5.04 10.40 -11.75
C PHE A 55 -5.10 11.89 -12.05
N HIS A 56 -4.02 12.45 -12.61
CA HIS A 56 -3.97 13.86 -13.02
C HIS A 56 -5.03 14.18 -14.07
N ALA A 57 -5.22 13.31 -15.07
CA ALA A 57 -6.28 13.44 -16.06
C ALA A 57 -7.69 13.13 -15.53
N GLN A 58 -7.83 12.63 -14.29
CA GLN A 58 -9.08 12.16 -13.71
C GLN A 58 -9.81 11.11 -14.57
N LEU A 59 -9.06 10.29 -15.31
CA LEU A 59 -9.59 9.26 -16.19
C LEU A 59 -9.50 7.87 -15.56
N SER A 60 -10.50 7.03 -15.84
CA SER A 60 -10.52 5.65 -15.37
C SER A 60 -9.44 4.82 -16.06
N PRO A 61 -8.61 4.05 -15.32
CA PRO A 61 -7.58 3.21 -15.93
C PRO A 61 -8.12 2.11 -16.84
N VAL A 62 -9.39 1.76 -16.71
CA VAL A 62 -10.07 0.74 -17.53
C VAL A 62 -10.96 1.33 -18.62
N GLN A 63 -11.01 2.67 -18.76
CA GLN A 63 -11.72 3.30 -19.86
C GLN A 63 -11.09 2.87 -21.20
N SER A 64 -11.94 2.62 -22.20
CA SER A 64 -11.51 2.23 -23.54
C SER A 64 -11.01 3.45 -24.32
N THR A 65 -9.87 3.32 -25.00
CA THR A 65 -9.29 4.38 -25.85
C THR A 65 -10.26 4.82 -26.94
N GLY A 66 -11.03 3.89 -27.50
CA GLY A 66 -12.06 4.18 -28.52
C GLY A 66 -13.31 4.89 -27.98
N LEU A 67 -13.47 5.05 -26.66
CA LEU A 67 -14.58 5.76 -26.02
C LEU A 67 -14.18 7.12 -25.44
N LEU A 68 -12.93 7.55 -25.66
CA LEU A 68 -12.51 8.89 -25.24
C LEU A 68 -13.14 9.95 -26.13
N LYS A 69 -13.64 11.01 -25.49
CA LYS A 69 -14.03 12.23 -26.19
C LYS A 69 -12.79 13.05 -26.57
N PRO A 70 -12.86 13.91 -27.61
CA PRO A 70 -11.73 14.75 -28.01
C PRO A 70 -11.12 15.56 -26.86
N GLU A 71 -11.97 16.10 -25.99
CA GLU A 71 -11.55 16.90 -24.84
C GLU A 71 -10.79 16.06 -23.81
N GLN A 72 -11.22 14.81 -23.60
CA GLN A 72 -10.52 13.87 -22.70
C GLN A 72 -9.15 13.46 -23.24
N ILE A 73 -8.99 13.41 -24.57
CA ILE A 73 -7.69 13.14 -25.20
C ILE A 73 -6.74 14.33 -24.99
N GLU A 74 -7.25 15.55 -25.10
CA GLU A 74 -6.50 16.78 -24.84
C GLU A 74 -6.09 16.88 -23.36
N GLU A 75 -7.01 16.62 -22.43
CA GLU A 75 -6.72 16.55 -20.99
C GLU A 75 -5.67 15.48 -20.68
N LEU A 76 -5.80 14.28 -21.26
CA LEU A 76 -4.83 13.21 -21.09
C LEU A 76 -3.45 13.58 -21.65
N TYR A 77 -3.39 14.21 -22.83
CA TYR A 77 -2.14 14.68 -23.43
C TYR A 77 -1.45 15.71 -22.53
N GLY A 78 -2.19 16.69 -22.01
CA GLY A 78 -1.68 17.66 -21.04
C GLY A 78 -1.18 17.01 -19.75
N ALA A 79 -1.93 16.03 -19.23
CA ALA A 79 -1.57 15.29 -18.03
C ALA A 79 -0.31 14.42 -18.22
N VAL A 80 -0.15 13.78 -19.38
CA VAL A 80 1.06 13.01 -19.74
C VAL A 80 2.28 13.93 -19.67
N ARG A 81 2.24 15.05 -20.39
CA ARG A 81 3.38 15.99 -20.44
C ARG A 81 3.72 16.54 -19.07
N SER A 82 2.72 17.10 -18.38
CA SER A 82 2.90 17.73 -17.08
C SER A 82 3.47 16.76 -16.05
N THR A 83 2.99 15.50 -16.04
CA THR A 83 3.47 14.49 -15.09
C THR A 83 4.90 14.07 -15.39
N LEU A 84 5.23 13.81 -16.67
CA LEU A 84 6.58 13.41 -17.06
C LEU A 84 7.59 14.55 -16.86
N GLU A 85 7.24 15.78 -17.19
CA GLU A 85 8.08 16.97 -16.97
C GLU A 85 8.32 17.19 -15.47
N LEU A 86 7.28 17.13 -14.65
CA LEU A 86 7.38 17.26 -13.19
C LEU A 86 8.34 16.23 -12.59
N TRP A 87 8.15 14.95 -12.93
CA TRP A 87 8.99 13.89 -12.36
C TRP A 87 10.40 13.92 -12.92
N THR A 88 10.58 14.27 -14.20
CA THR A 88 11.91 14.48 -14.78
C THR A 88 12.66 15.57 -14.04
N GLN A 89 12.04 16.73 -13.80
CA GLN A 89 12.67 17.83 -13.08
C GLN A 89 13.00 17.42 -11.64
N ARG A 90 12.05 16.81 -10.93
CA ARG A 90 12.25 16.35 -9.56
C ARG A 90 13.43 15.37 -9.44
N LEU A 91 13.55 14.44 -10.38
CA LEU A 91 14.66 13.48 -10.39
C LEU A 91 16.00 14.14 -10.70
N ARG A 92 16.03 15.14 -11.60
CA ARG A 92 17.23 15.94 -11.87
C ARG A 92 17.65 16.72 -10.62
N ASP A 93 16.69 17.34 -9.92
CA ASP A 93 16.97 18.11 -8.70
C ASP A 93 17.47 17.21 -7.55
N GLU A 94 16.94 15.99 -7.43
CA GLU A 94 17.37 15.01 -6.43
C GLU A 94 18.80 14.52 -6.66
N VAL A 95 19.18 14.33 -7.92
CA VAL A 95 20.49 13.76 -8.30
C VAL A 95 21.57 14.85 -8.49
N GLY A 96 21.17 16.06 -8.89
CA GLY A 96 22.07 17.12 -9.32
C GLY A 96 22.87 16.71 -10.55
N ASP A 97 24.18 17.00 -10.53
CA ASP A 97 25.11 16.66 -11.62
C ASP A 97 25.55 15.18 -11.63
N GLY A 98 25.05 14.38 -10.68
CA GLY A 98 25.43 12.98 -10.51
C GLY A 98 24.66 11.99 -11.39
N PHE A 99 24.84 10.71 -11.11
CA PHE A 99 24.01 9.63 -11.66
C PHE A 99 23.22 8.97 -10.51
N PRO A 100 21.93 8.64 -10.69
CA PRO A 100 21.14 8.05 -9.62
C PRO A 100 21.70 6.68 -9.21
N GLU A 101 22.15 6.56 -7.96
CA GLU A 101 22.64 5.28 -7.41
C GLU A 101 21.50 4.29 -7.11
N LYS A 102 20.29 4.80 -6.86
CA LYS A 102 19.09 4.00 -6.57
C LYS A 102 17.91 4.52 -7.36
N VAL A 103 17.32 3.65 -8.18
CA VAL A 103 16.09 3.93 -8.91
C VAL A 103 14.96 3.15 -8.25
N THR A 104 13.92 3.87 -7.82
CA THR A 104 12.69 3.29 -7.24
C THR A 104 11.47 3.83 -7.97
N ALA A 105 10.50 2.95 -8.21
CA ALA A 105 9.18 3.30 -8.73
C ALA A 105 8.25 3.85 -7.62
N PHE A 106 8.58 3.61 -6.35
CA PHE A 106 7.79 4.04 -5.20
C PHE A 106 8.41 5.27 -4.55
N ARG A 107 7.67 6.38 -4.54
CA ARG A 107 8.08 7.67 -4.00
C ARG A 107 6.94 8.26 -3.18
N LYS A 108 7.26 8.94 -2.08
CA LYS A 108 6.26 9.47 -1.12
C LYS A 108 5.38 10.54 -1.73
N GLU A 109 5.85 11.15 -2.81
CA GLU A 109 5.25 12.31 -3.45
C GLU A 109 4.37 11.92 -4.64
N MET A 110 4.30 10.62 -4.95
CA MET A 110 3.28 10.05 -5.84
C MET A 110 1.91 10.23 -5.20
N ALA A 111 0.93 10.68 -5.99
CA ALA A 111 -0.42 10.94 -5.52
C ALA A 111 -1.20 9.66 -5.27
N VAL A 112 -1.06 8.67 -6.15
CA VAL A 112 -1.82 7.41 -6.07
C VAL A 112 -0.94 6.17 -6.19
N HIS A 113 0.17 6.22 -6.93
CA HIS A 113 0.99 5.04 -7.15
C HIS A 113 1.64 4.54 -5.85
N GLY A 114 1.35 3.28 -5.51
CA GLY A 114 1.82 2.68 -4.26
C GLY A 114 1.13 3.23 -3.00
N ARG A 115 0.09 4.05 -3.14
CA ARG A 115 -0.64 4.70 -2.03
C ARG A 115 -1.92 3.96 -1.64
N TYR A 116 -2.03 2.66 -1.92
CA TYR A 116 -3.25 1.89 -1.62
C TYR A 116 -3.69 2.04 -0.15
N LYS A 117 -4.96 2.37 0.07
CA LYS A 117 -5.61 2.73 1.35
C LYS A 117 -5.19 4.05 1.98
N GLU A 118 -4.26 4.79 1.38
CA GLU A 118 -3.95 6.15 1.81
C GLU A 118 -4.96 7.16 1.25
N PRO A 119 -5.16 8.31 1.92
CA PRO A 119 -6.11 9.31 1.45
C PRO A 119 -5.65 9.94 0.13
N CYS A 120 -6.57 10.01 -0.84
CA CYS A 120 -6.39 10.76 -2.07
C CYS A 120 -6.07 12.24 -1.74
N PRO A 121 -5.03 12.84 -2.33
CA PRO A 121 -4.65 14.22 -2.03
C PRO A 121 -5.69 15.25 -2.51
N VAL A 122 -6.63 14.87 -3.39
CA VAL A 122 -7.66 15.75 -3.93
C VAL A 122 -8.97 15.65 -3.13
N CYS A 123 -9.47 14.45 -2.88
CA CYS A 123 -10.80 14.23 -2.29
C CYS A 123 -10.79 13.50 -0.94
N GLY A 124 -9.63 13.16 -0.40
CA GLY A 124 -9.47 12.46 0.89
C GLY A 124 -9.87 10.97 0.88
N THR A 125 -10.60 10.50 -0.12
CA THR A 125 -11.03 9.10 -0.23
C THR A 125 -9.85 8.14 -0.33
N ALA A 126 -9.93 6.99 0.35
CA ALA A 126 -8.89 5.99 0.31
C ALA A 126 -8.62 5.50 -1.13
N VAL A 127 -7.37 5.61 -1.58
CA VAL A 127 -6.91 5.12 -2.88
C VAL A 127 -7.12 3.61 -2.94
N GLN A 128 -7.66 3.15 -4.06
CA GLN A 128 -7.98 1.76 -4.32
C GLN A 128 -6.98 1.16 -5.30
N ARG A 129 -6.95 -0.17 -5.35
CA ARG A 129 -6.11 -0.90 -6.29
C ARG A 129 -6.87 -1.99 -7.01
N ILE A 130 -6.44 -2.26 -8.23
CA ILE A 130 -6.77 -3.50 -8.95
C ILE A 130 -5.47 -4.19 -9.35
N ARG A 131 -5.47 -5.53 -9.28
CA ARG A 131 -4.34 -6.36 -9.69
C ARG A 131 -4.67 -7.12 -10.97
N HIS A 132 -3.71 -7.13 -11.87
CA HIS A 132 -3.74 -7.90 -13.10
C HIS A 132 -2.40 -8.62 -13.29
N ALA A 133 -2.40 -9.93 -13.02
CA ALA A 133 -1.19 -10.74 -12.98
C ALA A 133 -0.13 -10.06 -12.09
N ASP A 134 1.03 -9.70 -12.66
CA ASP A 134 2.15 -9.12 -11.92
C ASP A 134 2.10 -7.59 -11.79
N ASN A 135 1.10 -6.94 -12.40
CA ASN A 135 0.95 -5.49 -12.35
C ASN A 135 -0.22 -5.08 -11.46
N GLU A 136 -0.04 -4.00 -10.72
CA GLU A 136 -1.10 -3.33 -9.97
C GLU A 136 -1.32 -1.91 -10.47
N VAL A 137 -2.58 -1.48 -10.41
CA VAL A 137 -3.01 -0.14 -10.78
C VAL A 137 -3.61 0.48 -9.54
N ASN A 138 -3.07 1.63 -9.12
CA ASN A 138 -3.63 2.41 -8.03
C ASN A 138 -4.42 3.59 -8.60
N TYR A 139 -5.61 3.84 -8.06
CA TYR A 139 -6.52 4.87 -8.55
C TYR A 139 -7.41 5.40 -7.43
N CYS A 140 -7.88 6.63 -7.58
CA CYS A 140 -8.90 7.20 -6.70
C CYS A 140 -10.30 6.91 -7.25
N PRO A 141 -11.19 6.23 -6.50
CA PRO A 141 -12.52 5.89 -7.00
C PRO A 141 -13.40 7.12 -7.21
N ARG A 142 -13.34 8.14 -6.34
CA ARG A 142 -14.17 9.35 -6.51
C ARG A 142 -13.69 10.22 -7.67
N CYS A 143 -12.36 10.40 -7.80
CA CYS A 143 -11.81 11.25 -8.86
C CYS A 143 -11.87 10.61 -10.26
N GLN A 144 -11.65 9.29 -10.38
CA GLN A 144 -11.44 8.66 -11.69
C GLN A 144 -12.62 7.80 -12.16
N THR A 145 -13.51 7.36 -11.26
CA THR A 145 -14.58 6.40 -11.59
C THR A 145 -15.93 6.79 -11.00
N ALA A 146 -16.11 8.05 -10.60
CA ALA A 146 -17.34 8.57 -9.99
C ALA A 146 -17.83 7.72 -8.81
N GLY A 147 -16.89 7.27 -7.98
CA GLY A 147 -17.14 6.44 -6.79
C GLY A 147 -17.25 4.94 -7.06
N LYS A 148 -17.26 4.48 -8.32
CA LYS A 148 -17.35 3.05 -8.65
C LYS A 148 -16.04 2.33 -8.34
N LEU A 149 -16.11 1.18 -7.67
CA LEU A 149 -14.96 0.31 -7.49
C LEU A 149 -14.74 -0.54 -8.72
N LEU A 150 -13.53 -0.46 -9.27
CA LEU A 150 -13.08 -1.36 -10.32
C LEU A 150 -12.89 -2.75 -9.75
N ALA A 151 -13.41 -3.75 -10.46
CA ALA A 151 -13.34 -5.14 -10.04
C ALA A 151 -11.91 -5.66 -10.09
N ASP A 152 -11.34 -5.97 -8.93
CA ASP A 152 -10.10 -6.71 -8.85
C ASP A 152 -10.35 -8.15 -9.30
N ARG A 153 -9.63 -8.65 -10.31
CA ARG A 153 -9.88 -9.99 -10.88
C ARG A 153 -9.81 -11.12 -9.84
N SER A 154 -8.94 -10.99 -8.84
CA SER A 154 -8.75 -12.03 -7.82
C SER A 154 -9.84 -11.97 -6.76
N LEU A 155 -10.07 -10.79 -6.18
CA LEU A 155 -10.99 -10.61 -5.07
C LEU A 155 -12.45 -10.62 -5.52
N SER A 156 -12.77 -10.06 -6.70
CA SER A 156 -14.13 -10.14 -7.25
C SER A 156 -14.54 -11.59 -7.55
N ARG A 157 -13.60 -12.44 -8.01
CA ARG A 157 -13.87 -13.87 -8.21
C ARG A 157 -14.09 -14.61 -6.90
N LEU A 158 -13.36 -14.24 -5.84
CA LEU A 158 -13.49 -14.84 -4.52
C LEU A 158 -14.81 -14.42 -3.83
N LEU A 159 -15.13 -13.13 -3.86
CA LEU A 159 -16.28 -12.54 -3.17
C LEU A 159 -17.57 -12.62 -3.97
N LYS A 160 -17.51 -12.73 -5.31
CA LYS A 160 -18.68 -12.83 -6.20
C LYS A 160 -19.72 -11.73 -5.93
N ALA A 161 -20.91 -12.10 -5.45
CA ALA A 161 -21.99 -11.17 -5.14
C ALA A 161 -21.66 -10.24 -3.97
N ASP A 162 -20.72 -10.64 -3.11
CA ASP A 162 -20.25 -9.86 -1.97
C ASP A 162 -19.16 -8.85 -2.36
N TRP A 163 -18.82 -8.68 -3.65
CA TRP A 163 -17.89 -7.64 -4.07
C TRP A 163 -18.58 -6.26 -4.02
N PRO A 164 -18.03 -5.26 -3.29
CA PRO A 164 -18.59 -3.92 -3.24
C PRO A 164 -18.45 -3.21 -4.58
N ARG A 165 -19.51 -2.55 -5.03
CA ARG A 165 -19.60 -1.89 -6.34
C ARG A 165 -19.23 -0.42 -6.29
N SER A 166 -19.37 0.21 -5.12
CA SER A 166 -18.98 1.60 -4.87
C SER A 166 -18.06 1.72 -3.66
N ILE A 167 -17.38 2.85 -3.57
CA ILE A 167 -16.56 3.19 -2.42
C ILE A 167 -17.41 3.35 -1.16
N ASP A 168 -18.62 3.91 -1.29
CA ASP A 168 -19.55 4.08 -0.17
C ASP A 168 -19.95 2.71 0.41
N GLU A 169 -20.30 1.73 -0.43
CA GLU A 169 -20.61 0.36 0.01
C GLU A 169 -19.42 -0.31 0.73
N LEU A 170 -18.19 -0.03 0.28
CA LEU A 170 -16.99 -0.56 0.92
C LEU A 170 -16.74 0.11 2.28
N GLU A 171 -16.93 1.42 2.38
CA GLU A 171 -16.79 2.20 3.61
C GLU A 171 -17.82 1.73 4.65
N ASP A 172 -19.09 1.60 4.28
CA ASP A 172 -20.16 1.09 5.16
C ASP A 172 -19.84 -0.30 5.73
N ARG A 173 -19.40 -1.23 4.87
CA ARG A 173 -19.00 -2.59 5.28
C ARG A 173 -17.82 -2.57 6.23
N GLN A 174 -16.86 -1.68 6.03
CA GLN A 174 -15.71 -1.54 6.93
C GLN A 174 -16.15 -1.03 8.30
N GLU A 175 -17.09 -0.08 8.34
CA GLU A 175 -17.67 0.40 9.60
C GLU A 175 -18.44 -0.70 10.34
N GLU A 176 -19.24 -1.50 9.63
CA GLU A 176 -19.95 -2.64 10.21
C GLU A 176 -18.98 -3.66 10.83
N ILE A 177 -17.92 -4.01 10.10
CA ILE A 177 -16.87 -4.91 10.59
C ILE A 177 -16.14 -4.30 11.79
N ALA A 178 -15.89 -2.99 11.78
CA ALA A 178 -15.27 -2.29 12.90
C ALA A 178 -16.15 -2.33 14.16
N LYS A 179 -17.44 -2.06 14.02
CA LYS A 179 -18.44 -2.15 15.11
C LYS A 179 -18.51 -3.57 15.69
N GLN A 180 -18.49 -4.60 14.84
CA GLN A 180 -18.47 -6.01 15.27
C GLN A 180 -17.18 -6.41 16.00
N ARG A 181 -16.08 -5.70 15.75
CA ARG A 181 -14.77 -5.94 16.37
C ARG A 181 -14.54 -5.14 17.64
N GLU A 182 -15.48 -4.30 18.07
CA GLU A 182 -15.35 -3.58 19.33
C GLU A 182 -15.19 -4.58 20.48
N PRO A 183 -14.13 -4.45 21.29
CA PRO A 183 -13.90 -5.38 22.38
C PRO A 183 -15.06 -5.30 23.38
N ALA A 184 -15.54 -6.47 23.81
CA ALA A 184 -16.52 -6.54 24.89
C ALA A 184 -16.03 -5.73 26.10
N PRO A 185 -16.93 -5.03 26.81
CA PRO A 185 -16.55 -4.27 28.00
C PRO A 185 -15.79 -5.17 28.96
N PRO A 186 -14.76 -4.64 29.67
CA PRO A 186 -13.96 -5.44 30.58
C PRO A 186 -14.88 -6.15 31.57
N LYS A 187 -14.68 -7.47 31.74
CA LYS A 187 -15.47 -8.25 32.69
C LYS A 187 -15.39 -7.59 34.06
N PRO A 188 -16.52 -7.46 34.80
CA PRO A 188 -16.49 -6.92 36.14
C PRO A 188 -15.50 -7.74 36.99
N PRO A 189 -14.76 -7.09 37.91
CA PRO A 189 -13.83 -7.80 38.77
C PRO A 189 -14.59 -8.91 39.53
N PRO A 190 -13.95 -10.08 39.75
CA PRO A 190 -14.59 -11.16 40.47
C PRO A 190 -15.06 -10.66 41.85
N PRO A 191 -16.21 -11.14 42.35
CA PRO A 191 -16.69 -10.76 43.67
C PRO A 191 -15.61 -11.08 44.71
N LYS A 192 -15.41 -10.15 45.65
CA LYS A 192 -14.47 -10.36 46.76
C LYS A 192 -14.79 -11.68 47.46
N PRO A 193 -13.80 -12.52 47.79
CA PRO A 193 -14.03 -13.77 48.48
C PRO A 193 -14.81 -13.50 49.78
N ALA A 194 -15.84 -14.31 50.02
CA ALA A 194 -16.64 -14.20 51.23
C ALA A 194 -15.73 -14.34 52.47
N PRO A 195 -15.95 -13.54 53.53
CA PRO A 195 -15.16 -13.65 54.74
C PRO A 195 -15.26 -15.08 55.30
N PRO A 196 -14.15 -15.64 55.82
CA PRO A 196 -14.16 -16.99 56.37
C PRO A 196 -15.19 -17.07 57.51
N LYS A 197 -16.09 -18.06 57.44
CA LYS A 197 -17.01 -18.37 58.54
C LYS A 197 -16.17 -18.76 59.75
N THR A 198 -16.20 -17.96 60.80
CA THR A 198 -15.54 -18.25 62.07
C THR A 198 -16.10 -19.56 62.64
N ARG A 199 -15.32 -20.64 62.59
CA ARG A 199 -15.57 -21.83 63.41
C ARG A 199 -15.15 -21.51 64.83
N ALA A 200 -16.09 -21.57 65.77
CA ALA A 200 -15.80 -21.49 67.20
C ALA A 200 -14.79 -22.59 67.59
N ARG A 201 -13.70 -22.18 68.25
CA ARG A 201 -12.65 -23.07 68.74
C ARG A 201 -13.12 -23.69 70.07
N ALA A 202 -13.27 -25.01 70.10
CA ALA A 202 -13.32 -25.75 71.36
C ALA A 202 -11.90 -25.84 71.94
N SER A 203 -11.76 -25.51 73.23
CA SER A 203 -10.51 -25.53 73.96
C SER A 203 -10.05 -26.96 74.26
N SER A 204 -8.79 -27.25 73.99
CA SER A 204 -8.06 -28.27 74.74
C SER A 204 -6.62 -27.80 74.99
N ARG A 205 -6.24 -28.01 76.26
CA ARG A 205 -5.10 -27.44 76.97
C ARG A 205 -4.12 -28.57 77.21
N THR A 206 -2.92 -28.52 76.63
CA THR A 206 -1.80 -29.34 77.11
C THR A 206 -0.46 -28.64 76.90
N GLN A 207 0.46 -28.98 77.79
CA GLN A 207 1.57 -28.19 78.30
C GLN A 207 2.87 -28.28 77.49
N ALA A 208 3.75 -27.33 77.83
CA ALA A 208 5.15 -27.09 77.49
C ALA A 208 6.07 -28.31 77.22
N ALA A 209 7.08 -28.08 76.37
CA ALA A 209 8.47 -28.44 76.63
C ALA A 209 9.44 -27.72 75.68
N ALA A 210 10.67 -27.53 76.18
CA ALA A 210 11.72 -26.63 75.75
C ALA A 210 12.57 -27.09 74.54
N GLY A 211 13.37 -26.15 74.02
CA GLY A 211 14.75 -26.42 73.62
C GLY A 211 15.10 -26.26 72.13
N GLY A 212 16.22 -25.59 71.86
CA GLY A 212 17.02 -25.84 70.65
C GLY A 212 17.32 -24.63 69.78
N SER A 213 18.47 -24.01 70.03
CA SER A 213 19.13 -23.01 69.18
C SER A 213 19.95 -23.71 68.09
N THR A 214 19.83 -23.31 66.83
CA THR A 214 20.89 -23.49 65.81
C THR A 214 20.82 -22.40 64.74
N LYS A 215 22.02 -22.09 64.24
CA LYS A 215 22.48 -20.89 63.54
C LYS A 215 22.62 -21.19 62.03
N VAL A 216 23.19 -20.22 61.28
CA VAL A 216 23.90 -20.34 59.97
C VAL A 216 23.03 -19.98 58.72
N PRO A 217 23.54 -19.36 57.63
CA PRO A 217 24.28 -18.09 57.50
C PRO A 217 23.86 -17.24 56.26
N LYS A 218 24.57 -16.10 56.07
CA LYS A 218 24.54 -15.17 54.92
C LYS A 218 25.28 -15.69 53.66
N LYS A 219 25.13 -14.90 52.57
CA LYS A 219 26.08 -14.60 51.45
C LYS A 219 25.94 -15.54 50.22
N VAL A 220 26.04 -15.16 48.93
CA VAL A 220 26.84 -14.16 48.19
C VAL A 220 26.20 -13.87 46.80
N ALA A 221 26.47 -12.68 46.24
CA ALA A 221 26.15 -12.23 44.87
C ALA A 221 27.14 -12.72 43.78
N LYS A 222 26.76 -12.64 42.48
CA LYS A 222 27.58 -12.54 41.22
C LYS A 222 26.76 -13.11 40.05
N LYS A 223 26.87 -12.74 38.77
CA LYS A 223 27.63 -11.76 37.97
C LYS A 223 26.93 -11.69 36.59
N ALA A 224 27.12 -10.58 35.88
CA ALA A 224 26.72 -10.39 34.48
C ALA A 224 27.56 -11.22 33.49
N THR A 225 26.97 -11.57 32.34
CA THR A 225 27.69 -11.87 31.08
C THR A 225 26.88 -11.50 29.84
N THR A 226 27.59 -10.84 28.92
CA THR A 226 27.26 -10.39 27.56
C THR A 226 27.15 -11.53 26.54
N ARG A 227 26.42 -11.33 25.42
CA ARG A 227 26.56 -12.12 24.18
C ARG A 227 26.61 -11.25 22.92
N PRO A 228 27.32 -11.68 21.85
CA PRO A 228 27.82 -10.82 20.77
C PRO A 228 27.04 -10.93 19.45
N ALA A 229 27.36 -9.99 18.55
CA ALA A 229 26.93 -9.86 17.16
C ALA A 229 27.39 -11.02 16.25
N LYS A 230 26.64 -11.28 15.16
CA LYS A 230 27.07 -12.12 14.03
C LYS A 230 26.79 -11.48 12.67
N LYS A 231 27.81 -11.66 11.82
CA LYS A 231 28.15 -11.11 10.50
C LYS A 231 27.21 -11.48 9.34
N ALA A 232 27.23 -10.59 8.36
CA ALA A 232 26.81 -10.76 6.96
C ALA A 232 27.68 -11.75 6.18
N ALA A 233 27.10 -12.41 5.18
CA ALA A 233 27.80 -13.20 4.16
C ALA A 233 27.27 -12.84 2.76
N GLN A 234 28.20 -12.45 1.89
CA GLN A 234 28.05 -12.23 0.44
C GLN A 234 27.90 -13.57 -0.31
N LYS A 235 27.17 -13.54 -1.43
CA LYS A 235 27.19 -14.59 -2.47
C LYS A 235 27.83 -14.03 -3.76
N PRO A 236 28.61 -14.84 -4.52
CA PRO A 236 29.15 -14.44 -5.82
C PRO A 236 28.15 -14.72 -6.96
N GLY A 237 28.23 -13.91 -8.02
CA GLY A 237 27.46 -14.06 -9.26
C GLY A 237 28.12 -15.01 -10.28
N PRO A 238 27.39 -15.49 -11.31
CA PRO A 238 27.94 -16.35 -12.35
C PRO A 238 28.41 -15.58 -13.59
N ALA A 239 29.34 -16.23 -14.31
CA ALA A 239 29.98 -15.85 -15.57
C ALA A 239 29.06 -15.90 -16.80
#